data_AF-A0A1X7HQ02-F1
#
_entry.id   AF-A0A1X7HQ02-F1
#
_cell.length_a   1.000
_cell.length_b   1.000
_cell.length_c   1.000
_cell.angle_alpha   90.00
_cell.angle_beta   90.00
_cell.angle_gamma   90.00
#
_symmetry.space_group_name_H-M   'P 1'
#
loop_
_entity.id
_entity.type
_entity.pdbx_description
1 polymer ?
#
loop_
_entity_poly.entity_id
_entity_poly.type
_entity_poly.pdbx_seq_one_letter_code
_entity_poly.pdbx_strand_id
1 'polypeptide(L)'
;MKARKTMTPLKDWCDANSVPYSTARFYLANKPEMMPETIMVGRRHFITEEADAEFRDRRLEATRAERARRAETSAVAGMAA
;
A
#
# COMPACT_ATOMS: atom_id res chain seq x y z
N MET A 1 -23.60 -17.44 5.46
CA MET A 1 -22.41 -17.55 6.35
C MET A 1 -21.69 -16.21 6.26
N LYS A 2 -21.68 -15.37 7.32
CA LYS A 2 -20.94 -14.08 7.28
C LYS A 2 -19.47 -14.43 7.04
N ALA A 3 -18.89 -13.99 5.92
CA ALA A 3 -17.46 -14.12 5.66
C ALA A 3 -16.72 -13.58 6.89
N ARG A 4 -15.96 -14.45 7.55
CA ARG A 4 -15.16 -14.06 8.70
C ARG A 4 -14.07 -13.16 8.13
N LYS A 5 -14.20 -11.84 8.28
CA LYS A 5 -13.18 -10.89 7.84
C LYS A 5 -11.87 -11.29 8.51
N THR A 6 -10.96 -11.82 7.72
CA THR A 6 -9.58 -12.14 8.07
C THR A 6 -8.88 -10.84 8.43
N MET A 7 -8.27 -10.81 9.62
CA MET A 7 -7.57 -9.65 10.17
C MET A 7 -6.12 -10.01 10.40
N THR A 8 -5.21 -9.29 9.75
CA THR A 8 -3.77 -9.49 9.88
C THR A 8 -3.20 -8.47 10.86
N PRO A 9 -2.51 -8.89 11.93
CA PRO A 9 -1.80 -7.98 12.81
C PRO A 9 -0.81 -7.12 12.03
N LEU A 10 -0.68 -5.84 12.39
CA LEU A 10 0.24 -4.93 11.70
C LEU A 10 1.67 -5.46 11.64
N LYS A 11 2.13 -6.13 12.70
CA LYS A 11 3.47 -6.74 12.75
C LYS A 11 3.64 -7.79 11.66
N ASP A 12 2.67 -8.68 11.50
CA ASP A 12 2.75 -9.78 10.54
C ASP A 12 2.68 -9.26 9.09
N TRP A 13 1.87 -8.22 8.86
CA TRP A 13 1.84 -7.53 7.57
C TRP A 13 3.18 -6.87 7.25
N CYS A 14 3.82 -6.24 8.25
CA CYS A 14 5.16 -5.64 8.10
C CYS A 14 6.19 -6.70 7.71
N ASP A 15 6.19 -7.84 8.41
CA ASP A 15 7.10 -8.95 8.14
C ASP A 15 6.89 -9.51 6.72
N ALA A 16 5.63 -9.69 6.28
CA ALA A 16 5.29 -10.18 4.94
C ALA A 16 5.69 -9.21 3.81
N ASN A 17 5.70 -7.90 4.06
CA ASN A 17 6.02 -6.87 3.07
C ASN A 17 7.45 -6.33 3.21
N SER A 18 8.28 -6.92 4.09
CA SER A 18 9.64 -6.45 4.39
C SER A 18 9.69 -4.96 4.78
N VAL A 19 8.66 -4.50 5.51
CA VAL A 19 8.60 -3.13 6.04
C VAL A 19 9.01 -3.14 7.51
N PRO A 20 10.01 -2.35 7.95
CA PRO A 20 10.33 -2.27 9.36
C PRO A 20 9.13 -1.75 10.18
N TYR A 21 8.85 -2.39 11.32
CA TYR A 21 7.69 -2.03 12.15
C TYR A 21 7.72 -0.56 12.62
N SER A 22 8.91 -0.01 12.90
CA SER A 22 9.10 1.40 13.24
C SER A 22 8.71 2.34 12.09
N THR A 23 9.06 1.97 10.86
CA THR A 23 8.67 2.70 9.65
C THR A 23 7.16 2.66 9.43
N ALA A 24 6.53 1.49 9.61
CA ALA A 24 5.08 1.36 9.53
C ALA A 24 4.37 2.25 10.57
N ARG A 25 4.88 2.28 11.81
CA ARG A 25 4.37 3.18 12.87
C ARG A 25 4.54 4.66 12.50
N PHE A 26 5.68 5.04 11.92
CA PHE A 26 5.91 6.40 11.44
C PHE A 26 4.91 6.79 10.35
N TYR A 27 4.67 5.91 9.36
CA TYR A 27 3.70 6.16 8.29
C TYR A 27 2.28 6.26 8.82
N LEU A 28 1.85 5.38 9.72
CA LEU A 28 0.52 5.49 10.32
C LEU A 28 0.28 6.82 11.04
N ALA A 29 1.34 7.43 11.62
CA ALA A 29 1.23 8.70 12.32
C ALA A 29 1.38 9.94 11.42
N ASN A 30 2.16 9.85 10.34
CA ASN A 30 2.59 11.03 9.57
C ASN A 30 2.21 10.99 8.09
N LYS A 31 2.05 9.79 7.52
CA LYS A 31 1.84 9.54 6.08
C LYS A 31 0.92 8.33 5.88
N PRO A 32 -0.36 8.40 6.32
CA PRO A 32 -1.27 7.27 6.28
C PRO A 32 -1.48 6.73 4.86
N GLU A 33 -1.30 7.55 3.84
CA GLU A 33 -1.34 7.15 2.43
C GLU A 33 -0.25 6.14 2.03
N MET A 34 0.83 6.04 2.82
CA MET A 34 1.94 5.10 2.60
C MET A 34 1.69 3.72 3.23
N MET A 35 0.53 3.51 3.87
CA MET A 35 0.15 2.26 4.53
C MET A 35 -1.29 1.86 4.17
N PRO A 36 -1.64 0.57 4.26
CA PRO A 36 -3.04 0.16 4.30
C PRO A 36 -3.76 0.79 5.49
N GLU A 37 -5.06 1.00 5.35
CA GLU A 37 -5.89 1.43 6.48
C GLU A 37 -5.84 0.37 7.60
N THR A 38 -5.74 0.83 8.85
CA THR A 38 -5.67 -0.05 10.01
C THR A 38 -6.81 0.24 10.96
N ILE A 39 -7.31 -0.82 11.60
CA ILE A 39 -8.23 -0.72 12.72
C ILE A 39 -7.51 -1.05 14.03
N MET A 40 -7.87 -0.34 15.10
CA MET A 40 -7.35 -0.62 16.44
C MET A 40 -8.25 -1.61 17.17
N VAL A 41 -7.67 -2.69 17.68
CA VAL A 41 -8.34 -3.63 18.59
C VAL A 41 -7.52 -3.69 19.87
N GLY A 42 -8.09 -3.13 20.96
CA GLY A 42 -7.35 -2.89 22.19
C GLY A 42 -6.20 -1.90 21.97
N ARG A 43 -4.95 -2.37 22.07
CA ARG A 43 -3.73 -1.56 21.86
C ARG A 43 -2.95 -1.94 20.60
N ARG A 44 -3.52 -2.77 19.72
CA ARG A 44 -2.82 -3.30 18.54
C ARG A 44 -3.53 -2.88 17.26
N HIS A 45 -2.74 -2.58 16.24
CA HIS A 45 -3.23 -2.30 14.89
C HIS A 45 -3.41 -3.60 14.11
N PHE A 46 -4.49 -3.67 13.35
CA PHE A 46 -4.81 -4.76 12.44
C PHE A 46 -5.17 -4.19 11.06
N ILE A 47 -4.83 -4.93 10.03
CA ILE A 47 -5.17 -4.65 8.65
C ILE A 47 -6.20 -5.69 8.22
N THR A 48 -7.30 -5.24 7.61
CA THR A 48 -8.27 -6.13 6.99
C THR A 48 -7.76 -6.55 5.62
N GLU A 49 -8.18 -7.73 5.15
CA GLU A 49 -7.85 -8.18 3.79
C GLU A 49 -8.31 -7.18 2.71
N GLU A 50 -9.49 -6.57 2.91
CA GLU A 50 -10.03 -5.52 2.05
C GLU A 50 -9.09 -4.31 1.97
N ALA A 51 -8.62 -3.79 3.11
CA ALA A 51 -7.74 -2.63 3.16
C ALA A 51 -6.35 -2.92 2.56
N ASP A 52 -5.83 -4.15 2.74
CA ASP A 52 -4.58 -4.58 2.10
C ASP A 52 -4.73 -4.66 0.58
N ALA A 53 -5.84 -5.25 0.09
CA ALA A 53 -6.12 -5.37 -1.33
C ALA A 53 -6.23 -3.98 -2.00
N GLU A 54 -7.03 -3.08 -1.43
CA GLU A 54 -7.19 -1.72 -1.94
C GLU A 54 -5.88 -0.94 -1.94
N PHE A 55 -5.02 -1.13 -0.93
CA PHE A 55 -3.71 -0.52 -0.89
C PHE A 55 -2.79 -1.03 -2.01
N ARG A 56 -2.79 -2.35 -2.25
CA ARG A 56 -2.02 -2.93 -3.36
C ARG A 56 -2.50 -2.44 -4.71
N ASP A 57 -3.81 -2.35 -4.91
CA ASP A 57 -4.41 -1.87 -6.15
C ASP A 57 -4.03 -0.41 -6.43
N ARG A 58 -4.12 0.47 -5.42
CA ARG A 58 -3.67 1.87 -5.54
C ARG A 58 -2.19 1.97 -5.90
N ARG A 59 -1.33 1.14 -5.28
CA ARG A 59 0.11 1.11 -5.63
C ARG A 59 0.36 0.64 -7.06
N LEU A 60 -0.38 -0.36 -7.51
CA LEU A 60 -0.30 -0.86 -8.88
C LEU A 60 -0.78 0.19 -9.87
N GLU A 61 -1.87 0.89 -9.58
CA GLU A 61 -2.39 1.98 -10.42
C GLU A 61 -1.39 3.14 -10.51
N ALA A 62 -0.84 3.59 -9.38
CA ALA A 62 0.20 4.63 -9.37
C ALA A 62 1.43 4.22 -10.19
N THR A 63 1.85 2.95 -10.09
CA THR A 63 2.97 2.42 -10.86
C THR A 63 2.64 2.32 -12.36
N ARG A 64 1.40 1.92 -12.71
CA ARG A 64 0.92 1.84 -14.10
C ARG A 64 0.84 3.23 -14.73
N ALA A 65 0.24 4.20 -14.03
CA ALA A 65 0.15 5.58 -14.47
C ALA A 65 1.56 6.18 -14.67
N GLU A 66 2.48 5.91 -13.75
CA GLU A 66 3.86 6.35 -13.88
C GLU A 66 4.57 5.73 -15.10
N ARG A 67 4.37 4.43 -15.37
CA ARG A 67 4.92 3.78 -16.57
C ARG A 67 4.33 4.34 -17.86
N ALA A 68 3.02 4.61 -17.90
CA ALA A 68 2.36 5.23 -19.03
C ALA A 68 2.95 6.62 -19.33
N ARG A 69 3.08 7.48 -18.31
CA ARG A 69 3.70 8.81 -18.44
C ARG A 69 5.13 8.75 -18.97
N ARG A 70 5.94 7.79 -18.50
CA ARG A 70 7.31 7.61 -18.99
C ARG A 70 7.36 7.13 -20.44
N ALA A 71 6.45 6.24 -20.84
CA ALA A 71 6.37 5.77 -22.22
C ALA A 71 6.00 6.93 -23.18
N GLU A 72 5.04 7.78 -22.79
CA GLU A 72 4.68 8.98 -23.55
C GLU A 72 5.85 9.98 -23.65
N THR A 73 6.55 10.22 -22.53
CA THR A 73 7.72 11.11 -22.50
C THR A 73 8.87 10.58 -23.36
N SER A 74 9.11 9.26 -23.33
CA SER A 74 10.14 8.62 -24.15
C SER A 74 9.79 8.62 -25.64
N ALA A 75 8.51 8.50 -25.99
CA ALA A 75 8.06 8.58 -27.39
C ALA A 75 8.25 9.99 -27.96
N VAL A 76 7.99 11.04 -27.16
CA VAL A 76 8.24 12.44 -27.55
C VAL A 76 9.74 12.72 -27.71
N ALA A 77 10.57 12.21 -26.80
CA ALA A 77 12.03 12.40 -26.88
C ALA A 77 12.67 11.70 -28.10
N GLY A 78 12.11 10.56 -28.54
CA GLY A 78 12.56 9.86 -29.75
C GLY A 78 12.07 10.46 -31.08
N MET A 79 11.08 11.37 -31.04
CA MET A 79 10.54 12.05 -32.22
C MET A 79 11.11 13.46 -32.42
N ALA A 80 11.77 14.00 -31.39
CA ALA A 80 12.47 15.29 -31.40
C ALA A 80 13.97 15.18 -31.75
N ALA A 81 14.49 13.96 -31.94
CA ALA A 81 15.85 13.66 -32.41
C ALA A 81 15.83 13.30 -33.89
#